data_AF-A0A7K3CXG1-F1
#
_entry.id   AF-A0A7K3CXG1-F1
#
_cell.length_a   1.000
_cell.length_b   1.000
_cell.length_c   1.000
_cell.angle_alpha   90.00
_cell.angle_beta   90.00
_cell.angle_gamma   90.00
#
_symmetry.space_group_name_H-M   'P 1'
#
loop_
_entity.id
_entity.type
_entity.pdbx_description
1 polymer ?
#
loop_
_entity_poly.entity_id
_entity_poly.type
_entity_poly.pdbx_seq_one_letter_code
_entity_poly.pdbx_strand_id
1 'polypeptide(L)' 'MTATVTARVHDHITDAIKAPDLLRLSDNVVLARFETLKVYAALGAVRTLLERGTVKPGQTLVDSSSGIYA' A
#
# COMPACT_ATOMS: atom_id res chain seq x y z
N MET A 1 29.21 16.18 6.49
CA MET A 1 28.24 16.63 5.47
C MET A 1 26.89 16.07 5.83
N THR A 2 26.00 16.88 6.40
CA THR A 2 24.65 16.46 6.76
C THR A 2 23.78 16.57 5.50
N ALA A 3 23.34 15.45 4.94
CA ALA A 3 22.44 15.47 3.80
C ALA A 3 21.08 15.99 4.25
N THR A 4 20.59 17.05 3.60
CA THR A 4 19.22 17.53 3.78
C THR A 4 18.28 16.50 3.17
N VAL A 5 17.52 15.78 3.99
CA VAL A 5 16.48 14.87 3.52
C VAL A 5 15.23 15.72 3.22
N THR A 6 14.89 15.87 1.94
CA THR A 6 13.58 16.38 1.54
C THR A 6 12.54 15.28 1.74
N ALA A 7 11.53 15.54 2.58
CA ALA A 7 10.42 14.61 2.76
C ALA A 7 9.64 14.46 1.44
N ARG A 8 9.43 13.23 1.00
CA ARG A 8 8.61 12.93 -0.18
C ARG A 8 7.14 13.15 0.18
N VAL A 9 6.46 14.01 -0.57
CA VAL A 9 5.01 14.20 -0.48
C VAL A 9 4.33 13.30 -1.49
N HIS A 10 3.26 12.62 -1.07
CA HIS A 10 2.46 11.73 -1.91
C HIS A 10 1.06 12.33 -2.11
N ASP A 11 0.52 12.22 -3.32
CA ASP A 11 -0.84 12.72 -3.63
C ASP A 11 -1.93 11.94 -2.89
N HIS A 12 -1.70 10.64 -2.66
CA HIS A 12 -2.62 9.78 -1.93
C HIS A 12 -1.89 8.97 -0.85
N ILE A 13 -2.50 8.84 0.32
CA ILE A 13 -1.90 8.13 1.47
C ILE A 13 -1.52 6.68 1.13
N THR A 14 -2.33 6.01 0.30
CA THR A 14 -2.02 4.63 -0.12
C THR A 14 -0.71 4.52 -0.90
N ASP A 15 -0.25 5.58 -1.55
CA ASP A 15 1.04 5.59 -2.25
C ASP A 15 2.22 5.72 -1.28
N ALA A 16 2.00 6.32 -0.12
CA ALA A 16 3.01 6.39 0.94
C ALA A 16 3.14 5.05 1.67
N ILE A 17 2.01 4.42 2.03
CA ILE A 17 2.00 3.23 2.89
C ILE A 17 2.14 1.89 2.15
N LYS A 18 2.04 1.88 0.81
CA LYS A 18 2.22 0.65 0.02
C LYS A 18 3.68 0.27 -0.25
N ALA A 19 4.60 1.23 -0.13
CA ALA A 19 6.00 1.00 -0.45
C ALA A 19 6.70 0.31 0.73
N PRO A 20 7.33 -0.87 0.53
CA PRO A 20 8.07 -1.51 1.60
C PRO A 20 9.43 -0.87 1.81
N ASP A 21 9.89 -0.89 3.05
CA ASP A 21 11.30 -0.71 3.36
C ASP A 21 12.06 -2.00 3.08
N LEU A 22 13.09 -1.92 2.23
CA LEU A 22 13.97 -3.04 1.95
C LEU A 22 15.15 -3.04 2.93
N LEU A 23 15.21 -4.04 3.80
CA LEU A 23 16.22 -4.20 4.84
C LEU A 23 17.13 -5.38 4.51
N ARG A 24 18.44 -5.14 4.44
CA ARG A 24 19.42 -6.21 4.25
C ARG A 24 19.70 -6.91 5.58
N LEU A 25 19.43 -8.21 5.66
CA LEU A 25 19.68 -9.03 6.86
C LEU A 25 21.02 -9.77 6.78
N SER A 26 21.41 -10.21 5.58
CA SER A 26 22.71 -10.82 5.29
C SER A 26 23.11 -10.58 3.83
N ASP A 27 24.23 -11.14 3.39
CA ASP A 27 24.75 -10.98 2.03
C ASP A 27 23.73 -11.39 0.95
N ASN A 28 22.95 -12.44 1.22
CA ASN A 28 21.97 -13.01 0.29
C ASN A 28 20.52 -12.95 0.79
N VAL A 29 20.23 -12.21 1.87
CA VAL A 29 18.86 -12.07 2.42
C VAL A 29 18.45 -10.61 2.54
N VAL A 30 17.34 -10.26 1.89
CA VAL A 30 16.66 -8.96 2.00
C VAL A 30 15.24 -9.19 2.51
N LEU A 31 14.84 -8.42 3.53
CA LEU A 31 13.49 -8.37 4.07
C LEU A 31 12.75 -7.17 3.48
N ALA A 32 11.53 -7.40 3.00
CA ALA A 32 10.60 -6.32 2.69
C ALA A 32 9.70 -6.08 3.91
N ARG A 33 9.90 -4.97 4.61
CA ARG A 33 9.03 -4.54 5.71
C ARG A 33 7.90 -3.70 5.15
N PHE A 34 6.67 -4.14 5.38
CA PHE A 34 5.47 -3.38 5.08
C PHE A 34 4.82 -2.95 6.39
N GLU A 35 4.40 -1.69 6.47
CA GLU A 35 3.53 -1.20 7.53
C GLU A 35 2.13 -1.83 7.40
N THR A 36 1.63 -2.00 6.16
CA THR A 36 0.31 -2.59 5.89
C THR A 36 0.23 -3.26 4.52
N LEU A 37 0.30 -4.58 4.49
CA LEU A 37 0.28 -5.35 3.24
C LEU A 37 -1.12 -5.43 2.62
N LYS A 38 -2.17 -5.41 3.45
CA LYS A 38 -3.56 -5.55 3.00
C LYS A 38 -4.08 -4.32 2.25
N VAL A 39 -3.56 -3.12 2.52
CA VAL A 39 -3.92 -1.91 1.76
C VAL A 39 -3.56 -2.04 0.28
N TYR A 40 -2.42 -2.63 -0.04
CA TYR A 40 -2.01 -2.81 -1.44
C TYR A 40 -2.97 -3.74 -2.19
N ALA A 41 -3.34 -4.86 -1.56
CA ALA A 41 -4.27 -5.82 -2.13
C ALA A 41 -5.67 -5.22 -2.32
N ALA A 42 -6.21 -4.52 -1.32
CA ALA A 42 -7.50 -3.84 -1.42
C ALA A 42 -7.48 -2.76 -2.50
N LEU A 43 -6.43 -1.94 -2.58
CA LEU A 43 -6.31 -0.90 -3.60
C LEU A 43 -6.34 -1.49 -5.02
N GLY A 44 -5.59 -2.57 -5.25
CA GLY A 44 -5.58 -3.27 -6.54
C GLY A 44 -6.95 -3.84 -6.91
N ALA A 45 -7.63 -4.48 -5.94
CA ALA A 45 -8.96 -5.03 -6.15
C ALA A 45 -9.99 -3.95 -6.49
N VAL A 46 -10.04 -2.87 -5.71
CA VAL A 46 -11.00 -1.77 -5.93
C VAL A 46 -10.76 -1.05 -7.25
N ARG A 47 -9.50 -0.78 -7.61
CA ARG A 47 -9.16 -0.19 -8.92
C ARG A 47 -9.64 -1.06 -10.07
N THR A 48 -9.38 -2.36 -10.00
CA THR A 48 -9.81 -3.31 -11.03
C THR A 48 -11.34 -3.34 -11.17
N LEU A 49 -12.08 -3.31 -10.05
CA LEU A 49 -13.54 -3.30 -10.07
C LEU A 49 -14.11 -2.01 -10.65
N LEU A 50 -13.50 -0.86 -10.36
CA LEU A 50 -13.88 0.44 -10.92
C LEU A 50 -13.58 0.51 -12.43
N GLU A 51 -12.39 0.09 -12.85
CA GLU A 51 -11.97 0.05 -14.26
C GLU A 51 -12.90 -0.83 -15.11
N ARG A 52 -13.37 -1.95 -14.55
CA ARG A 52 -14.33 -2.85 -15.21
C ARG A 52 -15.78 -2.33 -15.18
N GLY A 53 -16.06 -1.24 -14.47
CA GLY A 53 -17.41 -0.75 -14.23
C GLY A 53 -18.28 -1.68 -13.40
N THR A 54 -17.68 -2.69 -12.76
CA THR A 54 -18.38 -3.63 -11.86
C THR A 54 -18.89 -2.91 -10.62
N VAL A 55 -18.14 -1.91 -10.16
CA VAL A 55 -18.54 -1.01 -9.07
C VAL A 55 -18.39 0.44 -9.53
N LYS A 56 -19.13 1.34 -8.89
CA LYS A 56 -19.19 2.78 -9.19
C LYS A 56 -18.98 3.61 -7.93
N PRO A 57 -18.48 4.85 -8.05
CA PRO A 57 -18.42 5.78 -6.92
C PRO A 57 -19.77 5.90 -6.21
N GLY A 58 -19.74 5.84 -4.87
CA GLY A 58 -20.94 5.89 -4.02
C GLY A 58 -21.57 4.53 -3.71
N GLN A 59 -21.11 3.44 -4.32
CA GLN A 59 -21.54 2.08 -3.95
C GLN A 59 -20.76 1.54 -2.75
N THR A 60 -21.41 0.67 -1.97
CA THR A 60 -20.81 0.01 -0.82
C THR A 60 -20.06 -1.26 -1.23
N LEU A 61 -18.83 -1.41 -0.75
CA LEU A 61 -18.05 -2.64 -0.84
C LEU A 61 -18.06 -3.34 0.52
N VAL A 62 -18.20 -4.67 0.51
CA VAL A 62 -18.19 -5.51 1.70
C VAL A 62 -17.12 -6.56 1.53
N ASP A 63 -16.27 -6.70 2.55
CA ASP A 63 -15.24 -7.74 2.65
C ASP A 63 -15.31 -8.40 4.03
N SER A 64 -14.90 -9.66 4.11
CA SER A 64 -14.77 -10.39 5.37
C SER A 64 -13.29 -10.58 5.69
N SER A 65 -12.77 -9.80 6.63
CA SER A 65 -11.37 -9.82 7.02
C SER A 65 -11.24 -9.97 8.54
N SER A 66 -10.27 -10.77 8.98
CA SER A 66 -9.94 -11.00 10.40
C SER A 66 -9.07 -9.90 11.03
N GLY A 67 -8.73 -8.83 10.30
CA GLY A 67 -7.86 -7.76 10.80
C GLY A 67 -7.10 -6.96 9.74
N ILE A 68 -6.48 -5.88 10.20
CA ILE A 68 -6.00 -4.65 9.53
C ILE A 68 -6.16 -4.49 8.01
N TYR A 69 -7.08 -3.58 7.65
CA TYR A 69 -6.85 -2.53 6.67
C TYR A 69 -6.62 -1.23 7.47
N ALA A 70 -5.42 -1.00 7.97
CA ALA A 70 -5.01 0.31 8.48
C ALA A 70 -3.93 0.85 7.57
#